data_AF-A0A7V9JER2-F1
#
_entry.id   AF-A0A7V9JER2-F1
#
_cell.length_a   1.000
_cell.length_b   1.000
_cell.length_c   1.000
_cell.angle_alpha   90.00
_cell.angle_beta   90.00
_cell.angle_gamma   90.00
#
_symmetry.space_group_name_H-M   'P 1'
#
loop_
_entity.id
_entity.type
_entity.pdbx_description
1 polymer ?
#
loop_
_entity_poly.entity_id
_entity_poly.type
_entity_poly.pdbx_seq_one_letter_code
_entity_poly.pdbx_strand_id
1 'polypeptide(L)'
;MQRFYLGLRRAHPPQGKHNALQKPAYTGIVAVGAVATLSGFAIYRPIQLAGLTALFGGYELARYWHFLTVWIFVGFTLLHVGLVLAVDPASLRAMITGWYRGRFPSHD
;
A
#
# COMPACT_ATOMS: atom_id res chain seq x y z
N MET A 1 11.01 13.18 7.20
CA MET A 1 9.93 13.00 6.20
C MET A 1 8.56 13.33 6.75
N GLN A 2 8.09 12.65 7.79
CA GLN A 2 6.73 12.80 8.35
C GLN A 2 6.30 14.26 8.63
N ARG A 3 7.19 15.07 9.21
CA ARG A 3 6.92 16.50 9.49
C ARG A 3 6.62 17.36 8.25
N PHE A 4 7.12 17.00 7.07
CA PHE A 4 6.76 17.72 5.84
C PHE A 4 5.33 17.40 5.42
N TYR A 5 4.96 16.11 5.44
CA TYR A 5 3.60 15.65 5.07
C TYR A 5 2.52 16.10 6.06
N LEU A 6 2.91 16.35 7.31
CA LEU A 6 2.05 16.94 8.32
C LEU A 6 2.05 18.48 8.30
N GLY A 7 2.68 19.12 7.31
CA GLY A 7 2.74 20.58 7.17
C GLY A 7 3.64 21.31 8.18
N LEU A 8 4.28 20.60 9.12
CA LEU A 8 5.17 21.14 10.15
C LEU A 8 6.51 21.65 9.61
N ARG A 9 6.85 21.38 8.34
CA ARG A 9 8.09 21.83 7.70
C ARG A 9 7.84 22.21 6.24
N ARG A 10 8.29 23.40 5.82
CA ARG A 10 8.09 23.93 4.46
C ARG A 10 8.98 23.31 3.37
N ALA A 11 10.19 22.86 3.71
CA ALA A 11 11.14 22.33 2.73
C ALA A 11 11.06 20.80 2.65
N HIS A 12 10.78 20.27 1.46
CA HIS A 12 10.85 18.83 1.20
C HIS A 12 12.29 18.35 1.35
N PRO A 13 12.58 17.30 2.14
CA PRO A 13 13.95 16.80 2.27
C PRO A 13 14.45 16.25 0.92
N PRO A 14 15.75 16.32 0.61
CA PRO A 14 16.32 15.69 -0.58
C PRO A 14 16.13 14.17 -0.50
N GLN A 15 15.65 13.57 -1.59
CA GLN A 15 15.33 12.15 -1.65
C GLN A 15 15.77 11.59 -3.00
N GLY A 16 16.21 10.33 -3.02
CA GLY A 16 16.35 9.59 -4.28
C GLY A 16 14.98 9.18 -4.84
N LYS A 17 14.97 8.26 -5.81
CA LYS A 17 13.77 7.81 -6.53
C LYS A 17 12.54 7.46 -5.66
N HIS A 18 12.75 6.90 -4.47
CA HIS A 18 11.67 6.60 -3.52
C HIS A 18 11.94 7.21 -2.15
N ASN A 19 10.89 7.79 -1.58
CA ASN A 19 10.92 8.36 -0.24
C ASN A 19 11.11 7.28 0.85
N ALA A 20 11.76 7.65 1.96
CA ALA A 20 11.82 6.85 3.18
C ALA A 20 10.45 6.43 3.74
N LEU A 21 9.35 7.14 3.43
CA LEU A 21 7.98 6.69 3.74
C LEU A 21 7.39 5.76 2.67
N GLN A 22 7.78 5.92 1.41
CA GLN A 22 7.30 5.10 0.30
C GLN A 22 7.92 3.70 0.32
N LYS A 23 9.22 3.56 0.59
CA LYS A 23 9.91 2.26 0.68
C LYS A 23 9.22 1.27 1.63
N PRO A 24 9.00 1.58 2.92
CA PRO A 24 8.33 0.66 3.83
C PRO A 24 6.87 0.44 3.45
N ALA A 25 6.20 1.44 2.89
CA ALA A 25 4.82 1.32 2.41
C ALA A 25 4.71 0.29 1.26
N TYR A 26 5.65 0.29 0.31
CA TYR A 26 5.67 -0.69 -0.79
C TYR A 26 5.99 -2.10 -0.30
N THR A 27 7.00 -2.26 0.55
CA THR A 27 7.33 -3.59 1.08
C THR A 27 6.19 -4.13 1.96
N GLY A 28 5.59 -3.27 2.78
CA GLY A 28 4.48 -3.62 3.66
C GLY A 28 3.23 -4.04 2.89
N ILE A 29 2.82 -3.28 1.87
CA ILE A 29 1.59 -3.59 1.13
C ILE A 29 1.71 -4.90 0.33
N VAL A 30 2.91 -5.27 -0.12
CA VAL A 30 3.16 -6.58 -0.75
C VAL A 30 2.94 -7.72 0.26
N ALA A 31 3.46 -7.58 1.49
CA ALA A 31 3.23 -8.58 2.54
C ALA A 31 1.74 -8.71 2.91
N VAL A 32 1.03 -7.58 3.02
CA VAL A 32 -0.43 -7.57 3.25
C VAL A 32 -1.17 -8.25 2.10
N GLY A 33 -0.75 -8.01 0.85
CA GLY A 33 -1.30 -8.67 -0.34
C GLY A 33 -1.12 -10.18 -0.34
N ALA A 34 0.04 -10.67 0.13
CA ALA A 34 0.27 -12.10 0.30
C ALA A 34 -0.71 -12.71 1.33
N VAL A 35 -0.88 -12.06 2.49
CA VAL A 35 -1.85 -12.51 3.52
C VAL A 35 -3.27 -12.48 2.99
N ALA A 36 -3.67 -11.42 2.29
CA ALA A 36 -5.00 -11.30 1.68
C ALA A 36 -5.25 -12.42 0.66
N THR A 37 -4.26 -12.72 -0.19
CA THR A 37 -4.37 -13.77 -1.20
C THR A 37 -4.49 -15.16 -0.55
N LEU A 38 -3.63 -15.49 0.40
CA LEU A 38 -3.63 -16.78 1.08
C LEU A 38 -4.90 -16.99 1.92
N SER A 39 -5.33 -15.99 2.67
CA SER A 39 -6.59 -16.05 3.42
C SER A 39 -7.80 -16.14 2.49
N GLY A 40 -7.76 -15.48 1.32
CA GLY A 40 -8.79 -15.58 0.29
C GLY A 40 -8.91 -17.01 -0.26
N PHE A 41 -7.78 -17.66 -0.57
CA PHE A 41 -7.78 -19.07 -0.97
C PHE A 41 -8.31 -19.99 0.13
N ALA A 42 -7.93 -19.74 1.40
CA ALA A 42 -8.42 -20.50 2.55
C ALA A 42 -9.95 -20.42 2.72
N ILE A 43 -10.55 -19.29 2.34
CA ILE A 43 -12.01 -19.07 2.38
C ILE A 43 -12.70 -19.64 1.15
N TYR A 44 -12.06 -19.56 -0.02
CA TYR A 44 -12.64 -20.03 -1.29
C TYR A 44 -12.85 -21.56 -1.30
N ARG A 45 -11.88 -22.33 -0.79
CA ARG A 45 -11.91 -23.81 -0.79
C ARG A 45 -11.44 -24.40 0.54
N PRO A 46 -12.19 -24.19 1.64
CA PRO A 46 -11.71 -24.50 2.99
C PRO A 46 -11.49 -25.99 3.25
N ILE A 47 -12.25 -26.87 2.57
CA ILE A 47 -12.12 -28.32 2.73
C ILE A 47 -10.96 -28.86 1.88
N GLN A 48 -10.82 -28.42 0.62
CA GLN A 48 -9.70 -28.86 -0.23
C GLN A 48 -8.35 -28.29 0.24
N LEU A 49 -8.36 -27.10 0.83
CA LEU A 49 -7.17 -26.42 1.35
C LEU A 49 -7.15 -26.43 2.89
N ALA A 50 -7.61 -27.52 3.50
CA ALA A 50 -7.75 -27.62 4.96
C ALA A 50 -6.46 -27.28 5.73
N GLY A 51 -5.27 -27.63 5.20
CA GLY A 51 -4.00 -27.24 5.80
C GLY A 51 -3.76 -25.73 5.82
N LEU A 52 -4.16 -25.02 4.76
CA LEU A 52 -4.08 -23.57 4.69
C LEU A 52 -5.12 -22.91 5.61
N THR A 53 -6.34 -23.45 5.64
CA THR A 53 -7.38 -22.97 6.56
C THR A 53 -6.97 -23.17 8.03
N ALA A 54 -6.30 -24.29 8.35
CA ALA A 54 -5.74 -24.53 9.68
C ALA A 54 -4.60 -23.55 10.03
N LEU A 55 -3.74 -23.18 9.07
CA LEU A 55 -2.68 -22.18 9.27
C LEU A 55 -3.25 -20.83 9.73
N PHE A 56 -4.43 -20.45 9.22
CA PHE A 56 -5.14 -19.24 9.63
C PHE A 56 -6.00 -19.41 10.90
N GLY A 57 -5.94 -20.57 11.58
CA GLY A 57 -6.69 -20.87 12.79
C GLY A 57 -8.15 -21.30 12.56
N GLY A 58 -8.45 -21.80 11.36
CA GLY A 58 -9.79 -22.25 10.96
C GLY A 58 -10.51 -21.27 10.03
N TYR A 59 -11.66 -21.70 9.51
CA TYR A 59 -12.42 -20.92 8.52
C TYR A 59 -12.90 -19.57 9.05
N GLU A 60 -13.36 -19.53 10.30
CA GLU A 60 -13.84 -18.29 10.92
C GLU A 60 -12.70 -17.27 11.07
N LEU A 61 -11.57 -17.69 11.62
CA LEU A 61 -10.42 -16.80 11.82
C LEU A 61 -9.79 -16.38 10.48
N ALA A 62 -9.77 -17.25 9.46
CA ALA A 62 -9.36 -16.89 8.11
C ALA A 62 -10.19 -15.73 7.52
N ARG A 63 -11.50 -15.70 7.77
CA ARG A 63 -12.38 -14.59 7.36
C ARG A 63 -12.02 -13.29 8.07
N TYR A 64 -11.75 -13.33 9.37
CA TYR A 64 -11.32 -12.15 10.11
C TYR A 64 -9.99 -11.60 9.59
N TRP A 65 -9.00 -12.47 9.34
CA TRP A 65 -7.73 -12.07 8.73
C TRP A 65 -7.94 -11.42 7.36
N HIS A 66 -8.73 -12.06 6.49
CA HIS A 66 -9.02 -11.50 5.18
C HIS A 66 -9.70 -10.14 5.27
N PHE A 67 -10.73 -10.01 6.12
CA PHE A 67 -11.45 -8.75 6.32
C PHE A 67 -10.54 -7.63 6.86
N LEU A 68 -9.64 -7.96 7.79
CA LEU A 68 -8.63 -7.02 8.28
C LEU A 68 -7.73 -6.54 7.14
N THR A 69 -7.23 -7.44 6.29
CA THR A 69 -6.40 -7.04 5.14
C THR A 69 -7.12 -6.13 4.17
N VAL A 70 -8.43 -6.35 3.93
CA VAL A 70 -9.25 -5.46 3.09
C VAL A 70 -9.28 -4.04 3.68
N TRP A 71 -9.52 -3.87 4.98
CA TRP A 71 -9.50 -2.55 5.60
C TRP A 71 -8.14 -1.87 5.57
N ILE A 72 -7.05 -2.64 5.71
CA ILE A 72 -5.70 -2.12 5.53
C ILE A 72 -5.50 -1.62 4.10
N PHE A 73 -5.96 -2.37 3.08
CA PHE A 73 -5.91 -1.93 1.68
C PHE A 73 -6.71 -0.66 1.42
N VAL A 74 -7.92 -0.55 2.00
CA VAL A 74 -8.73 0.67 1.89
C VAL A 74 -8.00 1.87 2.51
N GLY A 75 -7.53 1.74 3.76
CA GLY A 75 -6.79 2.79 4.45
C GLY A 75 -5.52 3.20 3.70
N PHE A 76 -4.75 2.22 3.22
CA PHE A 76 -3.57 2.45 2.39
C PHE A 76 -3.93 3.23 1.13
N THR A 77 -4.97 2.83 0.41
CA THR A 77 -5.37 3.48 -0.86
C THR A 77 -5.77 4.93 -0.62
N LEU A 78 -6.60 5.19 0.40
CA LEU A 78 -7.04 6.54 0.74
C LEU A 78 -5.85 7.44 1.12
N LEU A 79 -4.96 6.94 1.99
CA LEU A 79 -3.78 7.69 2.41
C LEU A 79 -2.78 7.88 1.26
N HIS A 80 -2.55 6.85 0.45
CA HIS A 80 -1.63 6.88 -0.69
C HIS A 80 -2.08 7.92 -1.73
N VAL A 81 -3.33 7.85 -2.17
CA VAL A 81 -3.88 8.80 -3.15
C VAL A 81 -3.97 10.20 -2.55
N GLY A 82 -4.37 10.33 -1.28
CA GLY A 82 -4.43 11.61 -0.58
C GLY A 82 -3.06 12.31 -0.53
N LEU A 83 -1.99 11.58 -0.21
CA LEU A 83 -0.62 12.12 -0.22
C LEU A 83 -0.16 12.54 -1.61
N VAL A 84 -0.50 11.76 -2.63
CA VAL A 84 -0.18 12.10 -4.02
C VAL A 84 -0.88 13.40 -4.44
N LEU A 85 -2.18 13.54 -4.14
CA LEU A 85 -2.93 14.76 -4.43
C LEU A 85 -2.44 15.98 -3.63
N ALA A 86 -2.00 15.78 -2.39
CA ALA A 86 -1.53 16.89 -1.54
C ALA A 86 -0.13 17.39 -1.94
N VAL A 87 0.76 16.49 -2.38
CA VAL A 87 2.18 16.82 -2.58
C VAL A 87 2.53 17.02 -4.05
N ASP A 88 2.03 16.16 -4.94
CA ASP A 88 2.37 16.21 -6.35
C ASP A 88 1.27 15.59 -7.25
N PRO A 89 0.20 16.34 -7.56
CA PRO A 89 -0.87 15.88 -8.46
C PRO A 89 -0.39 15.51 -9.87
N ALA A 90 0.72 16.10 -10.33
CA ALA A 90 1.26 15.82 -11.66
C ALA A 90 1.78 14.38 -11.77
N SER A 91 2.18 13.77 -10.65
CA SER A 91 2.59 12.38 -10.61
C SER A 91 1.48 11.39 -11.00
N LEU A 92 0.19 11.70 -10.75
CA LEU A 92 -0.93 10.85 -11.21
C LEU A 92 -1.00 10.78 -12.73
N ARG A 93 -0.81 11.93 -13.41
CA ARG A 93 -0.78 11.96 -14.87
C ARG A 93 0.41 11.17 -15.39
N ALA A 94 1.57 11.31 -14.74
CA ALA A 94 2.79 10.59 -15.11
C ALA A 94 2.65 9.07 -15.00
N MET A 95 1.86 8.55 -14.04
CA MET A 95 1.58 7.11 -13.94
C MET A 95 0.83 6.56 -15.16
N ILE A 96 0.00 7.38 -15.82
CA ILE A 96 -0.77 6.99 -17.01
C ILE A 96 0.05 7.23 -18.27
N THR A 97 0.70 8.39 -18.38
CA THR A 97 1.40 8.81 -19.60
C THR A 97 2.82 8.28 -19.71
N GLY A 98 3.42 7.83 -18.61
CA GLY A 98 4.83 7.45 -18.52
C GLY A 98 5.81 8.62 -18.49
N TRP A 99 5.33 9.87 -18.61
CA TRP A 99 6.16 11.06 -18.66
C TRP A 99 5.85 12.01 -17.50
N TYR A 100 6.85 12.32 -16.69
CA TYR A 100 6.71 13.28 -15.60
C TYR A 100 6.87 14.72 -16.08
N ARG A 101 5.85 15.55 -15.85
CA ARG A 101 5.86 17.01 -16.11
C ARG A 101 5.31 17.74 -14.90
N GLY A 102 6.04 17.70 -13.79
CA GLY A 102 5.60 18.24 -12.50
C GLY A 102 6.66 19.08 -11.78
N ARG A 103 6.37 19.41 -10.52
CA ARG A 103 7.16 20.35 -9.69
C ARG A 103 8.56 19.84 -9.35
N PHE A 104 8.76 18.52 -9.33
CA PHE A 104 10.02 17.89 -8.93
C PHE A 104 10.69 17.23 -10.14
N PRO A 105 11.75 17.81 -10.73
CA PRO A 105 12.41 17.21 -11.89
C PRO A 105 12.82 15.76 -11.58
N SER A 106 12.48 14.83 -12.48
CA SER A 106 12.96 13.45 -12.39
C SER A 106 14.47 13.46 -12.64
N HIS A 107 15.24 13.32 -11.56
CA HIS A 107 16.66 13.03 -11.66
C HIS A 107 16.80 11.53 -11.92
N ASP A 108 16.55 11.14 -13.18
CA ASP A 108 16.98 9.86 -13.70
C ASP A 108 18.48 9.92 -14.03
#